data_AF-A0A5D4NJ50-F1
#
_entry.id   AF-A0A5D4NJ50-F1
#
_cell.length_a   1.000
_cell.length_b   1.000
_cell.length_c   1.000
_cell.angle_alpha   90.00
_cell.angle_beta   90.00
_cell.angle_gamma   90.00
#
_symmetry.space_group_name_H-M   'P 1'
#
loop_
_entity.id
_entity.type
_entity.pdbx_description
1 polymer ?
#
loop_
_entity_poly.entity_id
_entity_poly.type
_entity_poly.pdbx_seq_one_letter_code
_entity_poly.pdbx_strand_id
1 'polypeptide(L)'
;MAKLSDLVNVDINRNAITIQGKSIPVVFTFRSFPYVEEAYGEEYEVFEQEINEMLINNGGRISLGKKETKLMHCLIYAMVRAGGTECTMQEIEGSIPLSDLPGIFQVALDLFSNQNFQKSDMDMLKTEKKN
;
A
#
# COMPACT_ATOMS: atom_id res chain seq x y z
N MET A 1 -3.38 -29.53 19.59
CA MET A 1 -3.92 -28.15 19.57
C MET A 1 -4.14 -27.77 18.13
N ALA A 2 -5.31 -27.22 17.79
CA ALA A 2 -5.60 -26.76 16.43
C ALA A 2 -4.69 -25.57 16.08
N LYS A 3 -4.22 -25.49 14.84
CA LYS A 3 -3.52 -24.30 14.35
C LYS A 3 -4.55 -23.24 13.99
N LEU A 4 -4.18 -21.96 14.12
CA LEU A 4 -5.05 -20.86 13.72
C LEU A 4 -5.47 -20.95 12.24
N SER A 5 -4.56 -21.46 11.38
CA SER A 5 -4.83 -21.76 9.96
C SER A 5 -5.94 -22.79 9.75
N ASP A 6 -6.22 -23.64 10.75
CA ASP A 6 -7.27 -24.65 10.68
C ASP A 6 -8.64 -24.07 11.04
N LEU A 7 -8.67 -22.84 11.57
CA LEU A 7 -9.86 -22.18 12.11
C LEU A 7 -10.27 -20.94 11.33
N VAL A 8 -9.30 -20.18 10.80
CA VAL A 8 -9.54 -18.93 10.08
C VAL A 8 -8.60 -18.79 8.88
N ASN A 9 -9.03 -18.01 7.89
CA ASN A 9 -8.14 -17.60 6.80
C ASN A 9 -7.09 -16.61 7.35
N VAL A 10 -5.84 -17.06 7.46
CA VAL A 10 -4.71 -16.27 7.95
C VAL A 10 -4.09 -15.35 6.89
N ASP A 11 -4.52 -15.46 5.63
CA ASP A 11 -3.96 -14.72 4.49
C ASP A 11 -4.93 -13.65 3.95
N ILE A 12 -5.97 -13.27 4.71
CA ILE A 12 -6.95 -12.24 4.30
C ILE A 12 -6.32 -10.89 3.93
N ASN A 13 -5.14 -10.59 4.48
CA ASN A 13 -4.42 -9.33 4.28
C ASN A 13 -3.24 -9.48 3.30
N ARG A 14 -3.15 -10.62 2.61
CA ARG A 14 -2.16 -10.91 1.58
C ARG A 14 -2.84 -10.94 0.22
N ASN A 15 -2.27 -10.20 -0.71
CA ASN A 15 -2.58 -10.36 -2.13
C ASN A 15 -1.26 -10.52 -2.91
N ALA A 16 -1.36 -10.58 -4.23
CA ALA A 16 -0.20 -10.54 -5.10
C ALA A 16 -0.42 -9.57 -6.25
N ILE A 17 0.62 -8.80 -6.57
CA ILE A 17 0.69 -8.04 -7.81
C ILE A 17 1.44 -8.86 -8.87
N THR A 18 1.17 -8.59 -10.15
CA THR A 18 1.91 -9.22 -11.24
C THR A 18 2.82 -8.20 -11.89
N ILE A 19 4.13 -8.42 -11.83
CA ILE A 19 5.14 -7.62 -12.52
C ILE A 19 5.85 -8.53 -13.53
N GLN A 20 5.82 -8.19 -14.82
CA GLN A 20 6.48 -8.96 -15.89
C GLN A 20 6.12 -10.47 -15.89
N GLY A 21 4.85 -10.78 -15.58
CA GLY A 21 4.35 -12.16 -15.51
C GLY A 21 4.78 -12.95 -14.26
N LYS A 22 5.45 -12.32 -13.29
CA LYS A 22 5.76 -12.90 -11.98
C LYS A 22 4.81 -12.37 -10.92
N SER A 23 4.29 -13.29 -10.10
CA SER A 23 3.44 -12.97 -8.96
C SER A 23 4.32 -12.61 -7.76
N ILE A 24 4.13 -11.40 -7.23
CA ILE A 24 4.90 -10.85 -6.11
C ILE A 24 3.93 -10.62 -4.95
N PRO A 25 4.21 -11.17 -3.75
CA PRO A 25 3.33 -11.01 -2.60
C PRO A 25 3.34 -9.56 -2.12
N VAL A 26 2.14 -9.05 -1.81
CA VAL A 26 1.93 -7.71 -1.27
C VAL A 26 1.05 -7.76 -0.02
N VAL A 27 1.40 -6.94 0.95
CA VAL A 27 0.68 -6.80 2.23
C VAL A 27 0.63 -5.34 2.61
N PHE A 28 -0.52 -4.91 3.13
CA PHE A 28 -0.64 -3.61 3.80
C PHE A 28 -0.97 -3.80 5.28
N THR A 29 -0.02 -3.45 6.16
CA THR A 29 -0.16 -3.49 7.62
C THR A 29 0.67 -2.36 8.25
N PHE A 30 0.67 -2.20 9.57
CA PHE A 30 1.57 -1.26 10.25
C PHE A 30 3.07 -1.44 9.89
N ARG A 31 3.49 -2.63 9.44
CA ARG A 31 4.85 -2.85 8.93
C ARG A 31 5.15 -2.13 7.62
N SER A 32 4.12 -1.75 6.87
CA SER A 32 4.24 -1.02 5.62
C SER A 32 4.55 0.46 5.85
N PHE A 33 4.16 1.04 6.99
CA PHE A 33 4.26 2.49 7.23
C PHE A 33 5.70 3.00 7.14
N PRO A 34 6.70 2.38 7.81
CA PRO A 34 8.09 2.84 7.69
C PRO A 34 8.61 2.79 6.24
N TYR A 35 8.15 1.82 5.44
CA TYR A 35 8.56 1.73 4.03
C TYR A 35 7.89 2.78 3.15
N VAL A 36 6.67 3.20 3.49
CA VAL A 36 6.02 4.35 2.85
C VAL A 36 6.83 5.60 3.15
N GLU A 37 7.15 5.86 4.41
CA GLU A 37 7.89 7.05 4.84
C GLU A 37 9.30 7.09 4.24
N GLU A 38 9.98 5.95 4.19
CA GLU A 38 11.29 5.78 3.55
C GLU A 38 11.25 6.14 2.06
N ALA A 39 10.25 5.64 1.31
CA ALA A 39 10.16 5.86 -0.12
C ALA A 39 9.61 7.24 -0.49
N TYR A 40 8.66 7.73 0.29
CA TYR A 40 7.97 8.98 0.01
C TYR A 40 8.79 10.21 0.47
N GLY A 41 9.45 10.08 1.63
CA GLY A 41 10.30 11.10 2.25
C GLY A 41 9.58 11.99 3.28
N GLU A 42 8.30 11.73 3.55
CA GLU A 42 7.45 12.43 4.51
C GLU A 42 6.70 11.42 5.38
N GLU A 43 6.04 11.90 6.44
CA GLU A 43 5.22 11.08 7.32
C GLU A 43 4.07 10.39 6.59
N TYR A 44 3.66 9.20 7.07
CA TYR A 44 2.57 8.42 6.49
C TYR A 44 1.27 9.22 6.31
N GLU A 45 0.99 10.15 7.23
CA GLU A 45 -0.24 10.94 7.21
C GLU A 45 -0.32 11.88 6.02
N VAL A 46 0.83 12.47 5.64
CA VAL A 46 0.92 13.34 4.46
C VAL A 46 0.69 12.50 3.21
N PHE A 47 1.30 11.30 3.16
CA PHE A 47 1.08 10.36 2.07
C PHE A 47 -0.39 9.91 1.95
N GLU A 48 -1.03 9.57 3.07
CA GLU A 48 -2.43 9.15 3.10
C GLU A 48 -3.36 10.27 2.58
N GLN A 49 -3.13 11.51 3.02
CA GLN A 49 -3.87 12.67 2.54
C GLN A 49 -3.70 12.84 1.03
N GLU A 50 -2.47 12.77 0.52
CA GLU A 50 -2.23 12.95 -0.91
C GLU A 50 -2.79 11.82 -1.79
N ILE A 51 -2.77 10.58 -1.32
CA ILE A 51 -3.47 9.48 -2.00
C ILE A 51 -4.97 9.76 -2.03
N ASN A 52 -5.57 10.14 -0.91
CA ASN A 52 -6.99 10.45 -0.85
C ASN A 52 -7.36 11.62 -1.78
N GLU A 53 -6.55 12.69 -1.81
CA GLU A 53 -6.71 13.81 -2.73
C GLU A 53 -6.62 13.36 -4.20
N MET A 54 -5.67 12.50 -4.53
CA MET A 54 -5.53 11.95 -5.89
C MET A 54 -6.77 11.16 -6.32
N LEU A 55 -7.40 10.41 -5.42
CA LEU A 55 -8.61 9.64 -5.69
C LEU A 55 -9.84 10.55 -5.84
N ILE A 56 -9.97 11.56 -4.97
CA ILE A 56 -11.09 12.52 -4.97
C ILE A 56 -11.03 13.42 -6.20
N ASN A 57 -9.87 14.03 -6.46
CA ASN A 57 -9.71 15.06 -7.51
C ASN A 57 -9.89 14.51 -8.93
N ASN A 58 -9.60 13.23 -9.15
CA ASN A 58 -9.80 12.61 -10.45
C ASN A 58 -11.15 11.88 -10.58
N GLY A 59 -12.07 12.02 -9.62
CA GLY A 59 -13.37 11.34 -9.64
C GLY A 59 -13.22 9.81 -9.74
N GLY A 60 -12.19 9.24 -9.11
CA GLY A 60 -11.85 7.82 -9.19
C GLY A 60 -11.02 7.41 -10.41
N ARG A 61 -10.52 8.35 -11.24
CA ARG A 61 -9.60 8.03 -12.35
C ARG A 61 -8.14 8.13 -11.89
N ILE A 62 -7.31 7.19 -12.33
CA ILE A 62 -5.87 7.23 -12.06
C ILE A 62 -5.22 8.20 -13.06
N SER A 63 -4.71 9.34 -12.59
CA SER A 63 -3.91 10.29 -13.40
C SER A 63 -2.43 9.88 -13.40
N LEU A 64 -1.78 9.93 -14.56
CA LEU A 64 -0.35 9.62 -14.73
C LEU A 64 0.53 10.88 -14.69
N GLY A 65 0.28 11.78 -13.75
CA GLY A 65 1.18 12.92 -13.50
C GLY A 65 2.43 12.50 -12.74
N LYS A 66 3.44 13.38 -12.68
CA LYS A 66 4.72 13.07 -11.99
C LYS A 66 4.53 12.76 -10.52
N LYS A 67 3.64 13.49 -9.84
CA LYS A 67 3.38 13.35 -8.41
C LYS A 67 2.60 12.05 -8.13
N GLU A 68 1.59 11.80 -8.95
CA GLU A 68 0.72 10.63 -8.88
C GLU A 68 1.51 9.36 -9.15
N THR A 69 2.36 9.35 -10.18
CA THR A 69 3.24 8.22 -10.50
C THR A 69 4.17 7.90 -9.32
N LYS A 70 4.73 8.93 -8.66
CA LYS A 70 5.54 8.74 -7.44
C LYS A 70 4.72 8.10 -6.33
N LEU A 71 3.51 8.60 -6.04
CA LEU A 71 2.62 8.03 -5.02
C LEU A 71 2.30 6.56 -5.30
N MET A 72 2.02 6.22 -6.56
CA MET A 72 1.75 4.83 -6.96
C MET A 72 2.95 3.93 -6.69
N HIS A 73 4.15 4.32 -7.10
CA HIS A 73 5.36 3.54 -6.85
C HIS A 73 5.67 3.42 -5.36
N CYS A 74 5.48 4.48 -4.56
CA CYS A 74 5.69 4.44 -3.11
C CYS A 74 4.77 3.43 -2.44
N LEU A 75 3.48 3.41 -2.81
CA LEU A 75 2.53 2.43 -2.26
C LEU A 75 2.93 1.00 -2.61
N ILE A 76 3.23 0.76 -3.90
CA ILE A 76 3.63 -0.56 -4.40
C ILE A 76 4.90 -1.03 -3.69
N TYR A 77 5.92 -0.17 -3.61
CA TYR A 77 7.17 -0.44 -2.90
C TYR A 77 6.93 -0.87 -1.45
N ALA A 78 6.17 -0.08 -0.71
CA ALA A 78 5.91 -0.36 0.70
C ALA A 78 5.19 -1.70 0.90
N MET A 79 4.25 -2.03 0.03
CA MET A 79 3.51 -3.30 0.09
C MET A 79 4.34 -4.51 -0.32
N VAL A 80 5.21 -4.37 -1.32
CA VAL A 80 6.13 -5.42 -1.78
C VAL A 80 7.16 -5.74 -0.68
N ARG A 81 7.73 -4.69 -0.07
CA ARG A 81 8.65 -4.82 1.08
C ARG A 81 7.98 -5.46 2.28
N ALA A 82 6.78 -4.99 2.66
CA ALA A 82 6.02 -5.57 3.75
C ALA A 82 5.54 -7.01 3.47
N GLY A 83 5.35 -7.35 2.18
CA GLY A 83 5.08 -8.71 1.70
C GLY A 83 6.28 -9.67 1.84
N GLY A 84 7.46 -9.15 2.14
CA GLY A 84 8.68 -9.92 2.36
C GLY A 84 9.63 -9.98 1.16
N THR A 85 9.39 -9.18 0.12
CA THR A 85 10.30 -9.07 -1.02
C THR A 85 11.29 -7.94 -0.78
N GLU A 86 12.58 -8.25 -0.78
CA GLU A 86 13.63 -7.23 -0.72
C GLU A 86 13.77 -6.56 -2.10
N CYS A 87 13.50 -5.26 -2.14
CA CYS A 87 13.70 -4.41 -3.32
C CYS A 87 14.03 -2.98 -2.89
N THR A 88 14.41 -2.15 -3.85
CA THR A 88 14.58 -0.70 -3.73
C THR A 88 13.48 0.04 -4.50
N MET A 89 13.31 1.33 -4.21
CA MET A 89 12.37 2.17 -4.95
C MET A 89 12.72 2.21 -6.45
N GLN A 90 14.01 2.30 -6.78
CA GLN A 90 14.50 2.33 -8.16
C GLN A 90 14.21 1.02 -8.91
N GLU A 91 14.26 -0.13 -8.24
CA GLU A 91 13.89 -1.41 -8.83
C GLU A 91 12.39 -1.49 -9.13
N ILE A 92 11.53 -0.92 -8.28
CA ILE A 92 10.09 -0.84 -8.53
C ILE A 92 9.80 0.09 -9.73
N GLU A 93 10.37 1.30 -9.73
CA GLU A 93 10.20 2.27 -10.82
C GLU A 93 10.70 1.71 -12.17
N GLY A 94 11.81 0.98 -12.16
CA GLY A 94 12.39 0.39 -13.37
C GLY A 94 11.72 -0.91 -13.82
N SER A 95 11.00 -1.62 -12.93
CA SER A 95 10.39 -2.92 -13.25
C SER A 95 8.96 -2.83 -13.75
N ILE A 96 8.30 -1.67 -13.57
CA ILE A 96 6.90 -1.45 -13.94
C ILE A 96 6.82 -0.45 -15.11
N PRO A 97 6.37 -0.89 -16.31
CA PRO A 97 6.06 0.03 -17.40
C PRO A 97 4.96 1.03 -17.01
N LEU A 98 5.06 2.29 -17.44
CA LEU A 98 4.05 3.32 -17.17
C LEU A 98 2.64 2.93 -17.67
N SER A 99 2.55 2.07 -18.68
CA SER A 99 1.27 1.54 -19.18
C SER A 99 0.58 0.61 -18.18
N ASP A 100 1.38 -0.13 -17.40
CA ASP A 100 0.91 -1.22 -16.53
C ASP A 100 0.74 -0.71 -15.08
N LEU A 101 1.40 0.40 -14.75
CA LEU A 101 1.40 1.01 -13.44
C LEU A 101 -0.01 1.23 -12.88
N PRO A 102 -1.00 1.81 -13.60
CA PRO A 102 -2.35 1.99 -13.06
C PRO A 102 -3.02 0.67 -12.65
N GLY A 103 -2.83 -0.39 -13.45
CA GLY A 103 -3.43 -1.69 -13.17
C GLY A 103 -2.82 -2.37 -11.96
N ILE A 104 -1.49 -2.31 -11.82
CA ILE A 104 -0.77 -2.83 -10.65
C ILE A 104 -1.10 -2.01 -9.41
N PHE A 105 -1.13 -0.68 -9.56
CA PHE A 105 -1.50 0.24 -8.50
C PHE A 105 -2.91 -0.01 -8.00
N GLN A 106 -3.89 -0.31 -8.88
CA GLN A 106 -5.25 -0.61 -8.46
C GLN A 106 -5.31 -1.78 -7.46
N VAL A 107 -4.52 -2.85 -7.68
CA VAL A 107 -4.47 -3.99 -6.75
C VAL A 107 -3.90 -3.58 -5.39
N ALA A 108 -2.84 -2.76 -5.40
CA ALA A 108 -2.26 -2.20 -4.18
C ALA A 108 -3.25 -1.26 -3.48
N LEU A 109 -3.96 -0.43 -4.25
CA LEU A 109 -4.95 0.51 -3.75
C LEU A 109 -6.16 -0.21 -3.13
N ASP A 110 -6.64 -1.28 -3.74
CA ASP A 110 -7.75 -2.07 -3.19
C ASP A 110 -7.34 -2.69 -1.85
N LEU A 111 -6.10 -3.20 -1.74
CA LEU A 111 -5.55 -3.65 -0.46
C LEU A 111 -5.43 -2.52 0.55
N PHE A 112 -4.93 -1.37 0.11
CA PHE A 112 -4.82 -0.18 0.93
C PHE A 112 -6.21 0.17 1.46
N SER A 113 -7.19 0.50 0.61
CA SER A 113 -8.54 0.90 1.01
C SER A 113 -9.27 -0.12 1.88
N ASN A 114 -9.12 -1.42 1.64
CA ASN A 114 -9.78 -2.46 2.45
C ASN A 114 -9.13 -2.64 3.83
N GLN A 115 -7.86 -2.28 3.97
CA GLN A 115 -7.07 -2.44 5.20
C GLN A 115 -6.74 -1.10 5.85
N ASN A 116 -7.11 0.02 5.22
CA ASN A 116 -6.63 1.33 5.60
C ASN A 116 -7.27 1.70 6.92
N PHE A 117 -6.48 1.55 7.97
CA PHE A 117 -6.75 2.11 9.27
C PHE A 117 -6.50 3.60 9.16
N GLN A 118 -7.55 4.42 9.12
CA GLN A 118 -7.38 5.85 8.99
C GLN A 118 -6.71 6.38 10.27
N LYS A 119 -5.89 7.44 10.17
CA LYS A 119 -5.30 8.08 11.36
C LYS A 119 -6.36 8.40 12.44
N SER A 120 -7.58 8.78 12.04
CA SER A 120 -8.72 8.98 12.94
C SER A 120 -9.01 7.76 13.81
N ASP A 121 -8.90 6.56 13.26
CA ASP A 121 -9.11 5.30 13.97
C ASP A 121 -7.98 5.07 14.99
N MET A 122 -6.73 5.42 14.65
CA MET A 122 -5.59 5.35 15.56
C MET A 122 -5.71 6.36 16.72
N ASP A 123 -6.16 7.58 16.44
CA ASP A 123 -6.34 8.61 17.46
C ASP A 123 -7.53 8.31 18.38
N MET A 124 -8.60 7.68 17.87
CA MET A 124 -9.67 7.12 18.69
C MET A 124 -9.14 6.05 19.67
N LEU A 125 -8.33 5.09 19.19
CA LEU A 125 -7.72 4.06 20.05
C LEU A 125 -6.81 4.63 21.14
N LYS A 126 -6.08 5.72 20.87
CA LYS A 126 -5.27 6.43 21.87
C LYS A 126 -6.13 7.12 22.94
N THR A 127 -7.35 7.52 22.57
CA THR A 127 -8.31 8.18 23.47
C THR A 127 -9.02 7.16 24.37
N GLU A 128 -9.34 5.97 23.84
CA GLU A 128 -9.99 4.90 24.63
C GLU A 128 -9.09 4.29 25.70
N LYS A 129 -7.76 4.24 25.50
CA LYS A 129 -6.81 3.75 26.52
C LYS A 129 -6.69 4.64 27.78
N LYS A 130 -7.39 5.78 27.82
CA LYS A 130 -7.37 6.72 28.95
C LYS A 130 -8.57 6.61 29.91
N ASN A 131 -9.47 5.65 29.71
CA ASN A 131 -10.63 5.43 30.60
C ASN A 131 -10.52 4.12 31.38
#